data_AF-A0A959B7N4-F1
#
_entry.id   AF-A0A959B7N4-F1
#
_cell.length_a   1.000
_cell.length_b   1.000
_cell.length_c   1.000
_cell.angle_alpha   90.00
_cell.angle_beta   90.00
_cell.angle_gamma   90.00
#
_symmetry.space_group_name_H-M   'P 1'
#
loop_
_entity.id
_entity.type
_entity.pdbx_description
1 polymer ?
#
loop_
_entity_poly.entity_id
_entity_poly.type
_entity_poly.pdbx_seq_one_letter_code
_entity_poly.pdbx_strand_id
1 'polypeptide(L)'
;HDALTASREASKLLPAAEKFLSVANLIDPRKMQYPFEEFDEAWQAKIYPDHGWGGHDGDITDNLFKENLVKSRTMGQGLLNKGVGFIARRIRKNDKLGIPLVLFNSLSWERTDPVTTSVSFAKGQIKNISVVTADNTPVAVQTSGQTYHDDGSLKSADITFIAENIPPIGYATYYISD
;
A
#
# COMPACT_ATOMS: atom_id res chain seq x y z
N HIS A 1 -17.00 -11.53 11.49
CA HIS A 1 -16.71 -10.36 10.63
C HIS A 1 -15.24 -10.38 10.16
N ASP A 2 -14.30 -10.46 11.10
CA ASP A 2 -12.85 -10.44 10.84
C ASP A 2 -12.36 -11.43 9.76
N ALA A 3 -12.83 -12.67 9.79
CA ALA A 3 -12.42 -13.69 8.83
C ALA A 3 -12.72 -13.28 7.37
N LEU A 4 -13.94 -12.78 7.11
CA LEU A 4 -14.34 -12.34 5.78
C LEU A 4 -13.62 -11.05 5.36
N THR A 5 -13.36 -10.14 6.30
CA THR A 5 -12.55 -8.95 6.05
C THR A 5 -11.13 -9.34 5.64
N ALA A 6 -10.48 -10.21 6.41
CA ALA A 6 -9.13 -10.70 6.10
C ALA A 6 -9.09 -11.43 4.74
N SER A 7 -10.09 -12.26 4.46
CA SER A 7 -10.26 -12.93 3.17
C SER A 7 -10.32 -11.93 2.00
N ARG A 8 -11.15 -10.89 2.10
CA ARG A 8 -11.31 -9.87 1.05
C ARG A 8 -10.06 -9.00 0.88
N GLU A 9 -9.37 -8.69 1.97
CA GLU A 9 -8.09 -7.98 1.94
C GLU A 9 -7.02 -8.82 1.23
N ALA A 10 -6.88 -10.09 1.60
CA ALA A 10 -5.95 -11.03 0.97
C ALA A 10 -6.21 -11.18 -0.54
N SER A 11 -7.48 -11.24 -0.97
CA SER A 11 -7.86 -11.28 -2.39
C SER A 11 -7.36 -10.07 -3.21
N LYS A 12 -7.09 -8.94 -2.56
CA LYS A 12 -6.51 -7.74 -3.21
C LYS A 12 -4.98 -7.73 -3.09
N LEU A 13 -4.48 -8.08 -1.91
CA LEU A 13 -3.05 -8.02 -1.58
C LEU A 13 -2.23 -9.05 -2.36
N LEU A 14 -2.67 -10.31 -2.45
CA LEU A 14 -1.89 -11.36 -3.10
C LEU A 14 -1.69 -11.08 -4.60
N PRO A 15 -2.73 -10.80 -5.42
CA PRO A 15 -2.51 -10.48 -6.84
C PRO A 15 -1.71 -9.20 -7.05
N ALA A 16 -1.83 -8.21 -6.15
CA ALA A 16 -1.01 -7.00 -6.22
C ALA A 16 0.47 -7.32 -5.94
N ALA A 17 0.73 -8.14 -4.92
CA ALA A 17 2.07 -8.58 -4.57
C ALA A 17 2.71 -9.39 -5.71
N GLU A 18 1.98 -10.33 -6.33
CA GLU A 18 2.47 -11.12 -7.46
C GLU A 18 2.95 -10.23 -8.61
N LYS A 19 2.15 -9.23 -8.98
CA LYS A 19 2.49 -8.28 -10.05
C LYS A 19 3.75 -7.49 -9.72
N PHE A 20 3.80 -6.85 -8.55
CA PHE A 20 4.93 -5.98 -8.21
C PHE A 20 6.21 -6.76 -7.87
N LEU A 21 6.11 -7.97 -7.32
CA LEU A 21 7.27 -8.84 -7.12
C LEU A 21 7.79 -9.43 -8.44
N SER A 22 6.91 -9.69 -9.41
CA SER A 22 7.34 -10.04 -10.77
C SER A 22 8.11 -8.88 -11.41
N VAL A 23 7.58 -7.64 -11.33
CA VAL A 23 8.29 -6.45 -11.81
C VAL A 23 9.62 -6.25 -11.07
N ALA A 24 9.64 -6.41 -9.75
CA ALA A 24 10.87 -6.28 -8.96
C ALA A 24 11.92 -7.34 -9.33
N ASN A 25 11.50 -8.58 -9.59
CA ASN A 25 12.36 -9.65 -10.08
C ASN A 25 12.92 -9.34 -11.47
N LEU A 26 12.11 -8.80 -12.39
CA LEU A 26 12.58 -8.36 -13.71
C LEU A 26 13.62 -7.23 -13.61
N ILE A 27 13.47 -6.31 -12.64
CA ILE A 27 14.42 -5.21 -12.42
C ILE A 27 15.78 -5.71 -11.89
N ASP A 28 15.78 -6.66 -10.95
CA ASP A 28 17.01 -7.19 -10.36
C ASP A 28 16.79 -8.60 -9.80
N PRO A 29 16.90 -9.65 -10.64
CA PRO A 29 16.54 -11.01 -10.25
C PRO A 29 17.47 -11.58 -9.18
N ARG A 30 18.67 -11.02 -9.04
CA ARG A 30 19.63 -11.40 -8.00
C ARG A 30 19.23 -10.90 -6.62
N LYS A 31 18.69 -9.68 -6.53
CA LYS A 31 18.25 -9.09 -5.24
C LYS A 31 16.81 -9.41 -4.89
N MET A 32 15.98 -9.68 -5.89
CA MET A 32 14.55 -9.94 -5.74
C MET A 32 14.18 -11.22 -6.45
N GLN A 33 14.56 -12.37 -5.89
CA GLN A 33 14.02 -13.64 -6.34
C GLN A 33 12.50 -13.68 -6.08
N TYR A 34 11.75 -14.24 -7.02
CA TYR A 34 10.32 -14.37 -6.88
C TYR A 34 9.99 -15.36 -5.74
N PRO A 35 9.24 -14.95 -4.70
CA PRO A 35 9.04 -15.74 -3.49
C PRO A 35 7.92 -16.78 -3.69
N PHE A 36 8.20 -17.83 -4.47
CA PHE A 36 7.21 -18.85 -4.83
C PHE A 36 6.65 -19.57 -3.60
N GLU A 37 7.52 -20.02 -2.69
CA GLU A 37 7.11 -20.78 -1.49
C GLU A 37 6.20 -19.93 -0.58
N GLU A 38 6.54 -18.65 -0.39
CA GLU A 38 5.71 -17.76 0.42
C GLU A 38 4.36 -17.45 -0.24
N PHE A 39 4.30 -17.38 -1.58
CA PHE A 39 3.03 -17.23 -2.30
C PHE A 39 2.17 -18.49 -2.21
N ASP A 40 2.77 -19.67 -2.40
CA ASP A 40 2.08 -20.95 -2.31
C ASP A 40 1.44 -21.13 -0.92
N GLU A 41 2.21 -20.88 0.14
CA GLU A 41 1.70 -20.93 1.51
C GLU A 41 0.59 -19.88 1.75
N ALA A 42 0.74 -18.65 1.25
CA ALA A 42 -0.25 -17.60 1.43
C ALA A 42 -1.57 -17.89 0.68
N TRP A 43 -1.49 -18.51 -0.49
CA TRP A 43 -2.66 -18.95 -1.27
C TRP A 43 -3.32 -20.18 -0.68
N GLN A 44 -2.56 -21.18 -0.20
CA GLN A 44 -3.11 -22.32 0.53
C GLN A 44 -3.89 -21.84 1.76
N ALA A 45 -3.33 -20.90 2.53
CA ALA A 45 -4.03 -20.29 3.65
C ALA A 45 -5.29 -19.50 3.21
N LYS A 46 -5.28 -18.88 2.02
CA LYS A 46 -6.42 -18.13 1.47
C LYS A 46 -7.62 -19.02 1.16
N ILE A 47 -7.36 -20.25 0.70
CA ILE A 47 -8.36 -21.22 0.22
C ILE A 47 -8.58 -22.37 1.19
N TYR A 48 -7.96 -22.32 2.38
CA TYR A 48 -8.09 -23.33 3.42
C TYR A 48 -9.54 -23.67 3.80
N PRO A 49 -10.50 -22.70 3.89
CA PRO A 49 -11.89 -23.04 4.16
C PRO A 49 -12.55 -23.72 2.95
N ASP A 50 -12.88 -25.01 3.07
CA ASP A 50 -13.32 -25.89 1.97
C ASP A 50 -14.80 -26.31 2.04
N HIS A 51 -15.38 -26.42 3.25
CA HIS A 51 -16.72 -26.97 3.48
C HIS A 51 -17.70 -26.04 4.23
N GLY A 52 -17.38 -24.75 4.29
CA GLY A 52 -18.26 -23.73 4.88
C GLY A 52 -18.20 -23.67 6.41
N TRP A 53 -18.88 -22.69 6.99
CA TRP A 53 -18.83 -22.39 8.43
C TRP A 53 -19.81 -23.28 9.22
N GLY A 54 -19.43 -23.67 10.44
CA GLY A 54 -20.28 -24.47 11.34
C GLY A 54 -20.32 -25.97 11.05
N GLY A 55 -19.27 -26.50 10.40
CA GLY A 55 -19.12 -27.93 10.11
C GLY A 55 -18.66 -28.77 11.31
N HIS A 56 -17.87 -29.82 11.04
CA HIS A 56 -17.28 -30.67 12.09
C HIS A 56 -16.45 -29.82 13.07
N ASP A 57 -16.56 -30.10 14.37
CA ASP A 57 -15.98 -29.32 15.49
C ASP A 57 -16.39 -27.83 15.54
N GLY A 58 -17.41 -27.43 14.79
CA GLY A 58 -18.08 -26.13 14.91
C GLY A 58 -17.14 -24.93 15.00
N ASP A 59 -17.13 -24.26 16.14
CA ASP A 59 -16.39 -23.04 16.42
C ASP A 59 -14.86 -23.23 16.39
N ILE A 60 -14.37 -24.43 16.72
CA ILE A 60 -12.94 -24.75 16.67
C ILE A 60 -12.44 -24.69 15.22
N THR A 61 -13.14 -25.35 14.31
CA THR A 61 -12.83 -25.35 12.87
C THR A 61 -13.00 -23.95 12.27
N ASP A 62 -14.07 -23.25 12.64
CA ASP A 62 -14.31 -21.87 12.21
C ASP A 62 -13.18 -20.92 12.66
N ASN A 63 -12.62 -21.11 13.86
CA ASN A 63 -11.48 -20.32 14.32
C ASN A 63 -10.21 -20.65 13.52
N LEU A 64 -9.96 -21.92 13.19
CA LEU A 64 -8.85 -22.31 12.32
C LEU A 64 -8.98 -21.72 10.91
N PHE A 65 -10.20 -21.65 10.37
CA PHE A 65 -10.48 -20.96 9.11
C PHE A 65 -10.16 -19.47 9.20
N LYS A 66 -10.60 -18.81 10.27
CA LYS A 66 -10.26 -17.40 10.54
C LYS A 66 -8.75 -17.20 10.57
N GLU A 67 -8.01 -18.02 11.30
CA GLU A 67 -6.55 -17.92 11.44
C GLU A 67 -5.83 -18.04 10.10
N ASN A 68 -6.22 -19.00 9.25
CA ASN A 68 -5.67 -19.13 7.90
C ASN A 68 -5.94 -17.91 7.02
N LEU A 69 -7.15 -17.33 7.09
CA LEU A 69 -7.47 -16.11 6.34
C LEU A 69 -6.66 -14.90 6.84
N VAL A 70 -6.44 -14.78 8.15
CA VAL A 70 -5.58 -13.74 8.75
C VAL A 70 -4.12 -13.94 8.36
N LYS A 71 -3.62 -15.18 8.36
CA LYS A 71 -2.29 -15.56 7.88
C LYS A 71 -2.09 -15.12 6.43
N SER A 72 -3.00 -15.52 5.54
CA SER A 72 -2.98 -15.16 4.12
C SER A 72 -2.90 -13.65 3.89
N ARG A 73 -3.74 -12.87 4.59
CA ARG A 73 -3.69 -11.41 4.54
C ARG A 73 -2.34 -10.86 4.96
N THR A 74 -1.82 -11.34 6.09
CA THR A 74 -0.57 -10.84 6.69
C THR A 74 0.61 -11.10 5.77
N MET A 75 0.69 -12.32 5.21
CA MET A 75 1.70 -12.68 4.21
C MET A 75 1.57 -11.82 2.95
N GLY A 76 0.35 -11.66 2.42
CA GLY A 76 0.10 -10.82 1.26
C GLY A 76 0.53 -9.36 1.45
N GLN A 77 0.27 -8.78 2.62
CA GLN A 77 0.73 -7.42 2.95
C GLN A 77 2.26 -7.33 2.99
N GLY A 78 2.92 -8.30 3.63
CA GLY A 78 4.38 -8.37 3.69
C GLY A 78 5.02 -8.49 2.31
N LEU A 79 4.50 -9.38 1.47
CA LEU A 79 4.94 -9.59 0.09
C LEU A 79 4.74 -8.33 -0.76
N LEU A 80 3.57 -7.68 -0.67
CA LEU A 80 3.31 -6.44 -1.37
C LEU A 80 4.28 -5.33 -0.95
N ASN A 81 4.46 -5.13 0.36
CA ASN A 81 5.38 -4.13 0.91
C ASN A 81 6.83 -4.35 0.45
N LYS A 82 7.27 -5.62 0.39
CA LYS A 82 8.59 -6.01 -0.13
C LYS A 82 8.75 -5.57 -1.59
N GLY A 83 7.76 -5.87 -2.44
CA GLY A 83 7.76 -5.52 -3.86
C GLY A 83 7.74 -4.01 -4.09
N VAL A 84 6.73 -3.30 -3.58
CA VAL A 84 6.59 -1.85 -3.81
C VAL A 84 7.71 -1.06 -3.15
N GLY A 85 8.19 -1.47 -1.97
CA GLY A 85 9.32 -0.82 -1.32
C GLY A 85 10.62 -0.97 -2.11
N PHE A 86 10.84 -2.12 -2.74
CA PHE A 86 11.99 -2.32 -3.62
C PHE A 86 11.95 -1.45 -4.87
N ILE A 87 10.77 -1.34 -5.51
CA ILE A 87 10.55 -0.50 -6.69
C ILE A 87 10.70 0.97 -6.32
N ALA A 88 10.07 1.42 -5.22
CA ALA A 88 10.08 2.81 -4.77
C ALA A 88 11.48 3.38 -4.53
N ARG A 89 12.43 2.55 -4.08
CA ARG A 89 13.84 2.96 -3.90
C ARG A 89 14.60 3.17 -5.21
N ARG A 90 14.07 2.71 -6.34
CA ARG A 90 14.67 2.83 -7.68
C ARG A 90 13.99 3.87 -8.56
N ILE A 91 12.84 4.39 -8.12
CA ILE A 91 12.19 5.52 -8.78
C ILE A 91 13.10 6.74 -8.63
N ARG A 92 13.35 7.42 -9.76
CA ARG A 92 14.07 8.70 -9.76
C ARG A 92 13.22 9.75 -9.06
N LYS A 93 13.80 10.43 -8.07
CA LYS A 93 13.14 11.45 -7.25
C LYS A 93 13.72 12.81 -7.55
N ASN A 94 12.90 13.85 -7.45
CA ASN A 94 13.32 15.24 -7.54
C ASN A 94 13.17 15.91 -6.17
N ASP A 95 14.19 15.80 -5.34
CA ASP A 95 14.17 16.34 -3.96
C ASP A 95 13.99 17.86 -3.91
N LYS A 96 14.16 18.58 -5.04
CA LYS A 96 13.87 20.01 -5.15
C LYS A 96 12.38 20.33 -5.09
N LEU A 97 11.52 19.36 -5.40
CA LEU A 97 10.06 19.52 -5.34
C LEU A 97 9.48 19.21 -3.96
N GLY A 98 10.29 18.65 -3.04
CA GLY A 98 9.87 18.32 -1.68
C GLY A 98 9.98 16.83 -1.35
N ILE A 99 9.18 16.36 -0.41
CA ILE A 99 9.17 14.99 0.10
C ILE A 99 8.39 14.11 -0.88
N PRO A 100 9.03 13.08 -1.49
CA PRO A 100 8.38 12.26 -2.50
C PRO A 100 7.35 11.31 -1.90
N LEU A 101 6.14 11.32 -2.47
CA LEU A 101 5.05 10.40 -2.22
C LEU A 101 4.81 9.57 -3.49
N VAL A 102 5.06 8.26 -3.43
CA VAL A 102 4.85 7.34 -4.56
C VAL A 102 3.54 6.59 -4.36
N LEU A 103 2.64 6.70 -5.33
CA LEU A 103 1.38 5.97 -5.36
C LEU A 103 1.46 4.84 -6.37
N PHE A 104 1.11 3.63 -5.96
CA PHE A 104 1.09 2.45 -6.84
C PHE A 104 -0.35 2.06 -7.19
N ASN A 105 -0.61 1.79 -8.46
CA ASN A 105 -1.85 1.20 -8.93
C ASN A 105 -1.61 -0.27 -9.31
N SER A 106 -2.17 -1.21 -8.54
CA SER A 106 -2.05 -2.66 -8.82
C SER A 106 -3.05 -3.17 -9.86
N LEU A 107 -4.02 -2.35 -10.27
CA LEU A 107 -5.08 -2.73 -11.19
C LEU A 107 -4.58 -2.76 -12.62
N SER A 108 -5.27 -3.52 -13.48
CA SER A 108 -4.93 -3.65 -14.90
C SER A 108 -5.55 -2.55 -15.77
N TRP A 109 -6.09 -1.48 -15.16
CA TRP A 109 -6.64 -0.31 -15.83
C TRP A 109 -6.20 0.97 -15.12
N GLU A 110 -6.28 2.08 -15.84
CA GLU A 110 -5.98 3.41 -15.34
C GLU A 110 -6.94 3.79 -14.21
N ARG A 111 -6.43 4.46 -13.17
CA ARG A 111 -7.24 4.84 -12.00
C ARG A 111 -7.10 6.32 -11.68
N THR A 112 -8.25 6.97 -11.51
CA THR A 112 -8.40 8.29 -10.89
C THR A 112 -9.28 8.16 -9.64
N ASP A 113 -8.79 8.57 -8.48
CA ASP A 113 -9.49 8.36 -7.19
C ASP A 113 -8.92 9.29 -6.10
N PRO A 114 -9.71 9.73 -5.10
CA PRO A 114 -9.16 10.23 -3.84
C PRO A 114 -8.19 9.24 -3.19
N VAL A 115 -7.03 9.75 -2.81
CA VAL A 115 -6.06 9.05 -1.96
C VAL A 115 -5.94 9.79 -0.64
N THR A 116 -5.86 9.05 0.46
CA THR A 116 -5.59 9.61 1.79
C THR A 116 -4.36 8.95 2.38
N THR A 117 -3.42 9.75 2.88
CA THR A 117 -2.25 9.24 3.60
C THR A 117 -1.94 10.12 4.82
N SER A 118 -1.55 9.48 5.91
CA SER A 118 -1.00 10.18 7.07
C SER A 118 0.44 10.60 6.80
N VAL A 119 0.77 11.83 7.15
CA VAL A 119 2.11 12.40 7.03
C VAL A 119 2.57 12.93 8.38
N SER A 120 3.88 12.96 8.59
CA SER A 120 4.48 13.49 9.82
C SER A 120 5.79 14.20 9.50
N PHE A 121 6.00 15.34 10.13
CA PHE A 121 7.13 16.22 9.84
C PHE A 121 7.88 16.59 11.12
N ALA A 122 9.18 16.83 10.96
CA ALA A 122 10.00 17.36 12.04
C ALA A 122 9.62 18.81 12.34
N LYS A 123 9.91 19.26 13.56
CA LYS A 123 9.71 20.64 14.00
C LYS A 123 10.41 21.62 13.03
N GLY A 124 9.68 22.62 12.56
CA GLY A 124 10.15 23.64 11.63
C GLY A 124 10.24 23.21 10.15
N GLN A 125 9.89 21.97 9.80
CA GLN A 125 10.04 21.45 8.43
C GLN A 125 8.94 21.93 7.48
N ILE A 126 7.68 21.89 7.92
CA ILE A 126 6.49 22.25 7.15
C ILE A 126 5.57 23.07 8.04
N LYS A 127 5.03 24.19 7.53
CA LYS A 127 4.00 25.00 8.19
C LYS A 127 2.65 24.81 7.52
N ASN A 128 2.62 24.84 6.19
CA ASN A 128 1.44 24.60 5.37
C ASN A 128 1.73 23.46 4.41
N ILE A 129 0.75 22.62 4.09
CA ILE A 129 0.97 21.54 3.12
C ILE A 129 0.63 22.02 1.73
N SER A 130 1.59 21.89 0.82
CA SER A 130 1.38 21.93 -0.62
C SER A 130 1.71 20.57 -1.24
N VAL A 131 0.98 20.19 -2.28
CA VAL A 131 1.24 18.96 -3.05
C VAL A 131 1.40 19.32 -4.52
N VAL A 132 2.45 18.81 -5.15
CA VAL A 132 2.68 18.93 -6.60
C VAL A 132 2.90 17.57 -7.25
N THR A 133 2.58 17.46 -8.52
CA THR A 133 2.92 16.31 -9.36
C THR A 133 4.42 16.30 -9.72
N ALA A 134 4.89 15.22 -10.37
CA ALA A 134 6.28 15.11 -10.82
C ALA A 134 6.70 16.14 -11.90
N ASP A 135 5.74 16.70 -12.63
CA ASP A 135 5.91 17.82 -13.57
C ASP A 135 5.77 19.21 -12.90
N ASN A 136 5.71 19.26 -11.56
CA ASN A 136 5.58 20.49 -10.77
C ASN A 136 4.24 21.23 -10.97
N THR A 137 3.17 20.49 -11.24
CA THR A 137 1.81 21.02 -11.33
C THR A 137 1.13 20.94 -9.94
N PRO A 138 0.58 22.05 -9.39
CA PRO A 138 -0.10 22.04 -8.10
C PRO A 138 -1.34 21.14 -8.08
N VAL A 139 -1.52 20.42 -6.98
CA VAL A 139 -2.68 19.54 -6.72
C VAL A 139 -3.45 20.08 -5.52
N ALA A 140 -4.76 20.23 -5.66
CA ALA A 140 -5.61 20.59 -4.54
C ALA A 140 -5.56 19.50 -3.45
N VAL A 141 -5.23 19.90 -2.22
CA VAL A 141 -5.07 19.02 -1.08
C VAL A 141 -5.95 19.48 0.07
N GLN A 142 -6.63 18.52 0.70
CA GLN A 142 -7.36 18.71 1.93
C GLN A 142 -6.60 18.06 3.09
N THR A 143 -6.50 18.76 4.20
CA THR A 143 -5.89 18.25 5.44
C THR A 143 -6.96 17.95 6.49
N SER A 144 -6.76 16.91 7.29
CA SER A 144 -7.55 16.63 8.49
C SER A 144 -6.68 16.08 9.61
N GLY A 145 -7.19 16.08 10.85
CA GLY A 145 -6.45 15.53 12.00
C GLY A 145 -5.11 16.23 12.29
N GLN A 146 -5.00 17.53 11.99
CA GLN A 146 -3.75 18.27 12.12
C GLN A 146 -3.32 18.36 13.58
N THR A 147 -2.06 18.04 13.84
CA THR A 147 -1.39 18.35 15.09
C THR A 147 -0.18 19.23 14.81
N TYR A 148 0.18 20.08 15.77
CA TYR A 148 1.25 21.06 15.61
C TYR A 148 2.31 20.89 16.68
N HIS A 149 3.54 21.23 16.33
CA HIS A 149 4.61 21.46 17.31
C HIS A 149 4.37 22.81 18.01
N ASP A 150 5.12 23.04 19.08
CA ASP A 150 5.09 24.25 19.91
C ASP A 150 5.49 25.54 19.16
N ASP A 151 6.23 25.43 18.06
CA ASP A 151 6.58 26.56 17.18
C ASP A 151 5.53 26.84 16.09
N GLY A 152 4.40 26.12 16.12
CA GLY A 152 3.33 26.24 15.13
C GLY A 152 3.59 25.51 13.82
N SER A 153 4.73 24.81 13.65
CA SER A 153 4.95 23.93 12.50
C SER A 153 4.07 22.69 12.58
N LEU A 154 3.67 22.16 11.42
CA LEU A 154 2.81 21.00 11.32
C LEU A 154 3.57 19.74 11.77
N LYS A 155 3.04 19.03 12.76
CA LYS A 155 3.61 17.78 13.28
C LYS A 155 3.09 16.58 12.51
N SER A 156 1.78 16.49 12.31
CA SER A 156 1.15 15.43 11.55
C SER A 156 -0.20 15.89 10.98
N ALA A 157 -0.61 15.29 9.88
CA ALA A 157 -1.96 15.43 9.33
C ALA A 157 -2.28 14.22 8.45
N ASP A 158 -3.57 13.97 8.22
CA ASP A 158 -4.01 13.19 7.07
C ASP A 158 -4.19 14.14 5.89
N ILE A 159 -3.58 13.80 4.76
CA ILE A 159 -3.73 14.54 3.50
C ILE A 159 -4.58 13.73 2.54
N THR A 160 -5.52 14.40 1.89
CA THR A 160 -6.38 13.83 0.85
C THR A 160 -6.31 14.67 -0.41
N PHE A 161 -6.08 14.03 -1.55
CA PHE A 161 -6.12 14.67 -2.87
C PHE A 161 -6.60 13.67 -3.93
N ILE A 162 -7.01 14.17 -5.09
CA ILE A 162 -7.37 13.31 -6.23
C ILE A 162 -6.08 12.96 -6.97
N ALA A 163 -5.74 11.67 -6.99
CA ALA A 163 -4.66 11.18 -7.81
C ALA A 163 -5.24 10.78 -9.17
N GLU A 164 -4.85 11.49 -10.22
CA GLU A 164 -5.40 11.33 -11.57
C GLU A 164 -4.53 10.44 -12.45
N ASN A 165 -5.19 9.62 -13.27
CA ASN A 165 -4.61 8.88 -14.38
C ASN A 165 -3.41 8.01 -13.99
N ILE A 166 -3.46 7.34 -12.82
CA ILE A 166 -2.37 6.45 -12.42
C ILE A 166 -2.37 5.21 -13.33
N PRO A 167 -1.25 4.92 -14.02
CA PRO A 167 -1.22 3.90 -15.05
C PRO A 167 -1.50 2.49 -14.50
N PRO A 168 -2.03 1.57 -15.33
CA PRO A 168 -2.19 0.16 -15.00
C PRO A 168 -0.87 -0.47 -14.51
N ILE A 169 -0.92 -1.24 -13.42
CA ILE A 169 0.25 -1.93 -12.84
C ILE A 169 1.47 -1.00 -12.75
N GLY A 170 1.22 0.23 -12.32
CA GLY A 170 2.16 1.33 -12.44
C GLY A 170 2.21 2.20 -11.19
N TYR A 171 2.85 3.36 -11.33
CA TYR A 171 2.95 4.33 -10.24
C TYR A 171 2.91 5.77 -10.76
N ALA A 172 2.59 6.69 -9.85
CA ALA A 172 2.76 8.12 -10.02
C ALA A 172 3.53 8.68 -8.81
N THR A 173 4.30 9.75 -9.01
CA THR A 173 5.03 10.42 -7.93
C THR A 173 4.48 11.83 -7.73
N TYR A 174 4.17 12.13 -6.48
CA TYR A 174 3.78 13.45 -5.98
C TYR A 174 4.85 13.92 -5.00
N TYR A 175 4.86 15.21 -4.70
CA TYR A 175 5.79 15.79 -3.76
C TYR A 175 5.04 16.68 -2.78
N ILE A 176 5.40 16.54 -1.50
CA ILE A 176 4.87 17.36 -0.42
C ILE A 176 5.90 18.43 -0.07
N SER A 177 5.49 19.69 -0.06
CA SER A 177 6.31 20.84 0.28
C SER A 177 5.56 21.79 1.22
N ASP A 178 6.26 22.83 1.67
CA ASP A 178 5.67 23.97 2.39
C ASP A 178 4.92 24.92 1.43
#